data_AF-A0AAD5R6K0-F1
#
_entry.id   AF-A0AAD5R6K0-F1
#
_cell.length_a   1.000
_cell.length_b   1.000
_cell.length_c   1.000
_cell.angle_alpha   90.00
_cell.angle_beta   90.00
_cell.angle_gamma   90.00
#
_symmetry.space_group_name_H-M   'P 1'
#
loop_
_entity.id
_entity.type
_entity.pdbx_description
1 polymer ?
#
loop_
_entity_poly.entity_id
_entity_poly.type
_entity_poly.pdbx_seq_one_letter_code
_entity_poly.pdbx_strand_id
1 'polypeptide(L)'
;SYPSPPLPQYSYITPTQKHYVLQPAPSALQYYYASPPVYRYYPTLNYAFDQMQCFSGDMKVETPSGSKAMKDIVVGDMVLTIDESMVTFSPVVMFLHKLEHEQAVFLHIQTDHGESLKLTENHLIYVANCGRNTPRLITAKKVQINECVLVTNKTSQLIMRRISSIAKVTGRGIYAPLTTTGDIVVNNYLVSCHSNVALKTLQQTFFSFYRSISKTIHYFFDNEIQKGAHLPLGVRYMTSIIDLFLPNSFLQV
;
A
#
# COMPACT_ATOMS: atom_id res chain seq x y z
N SER A 1 49.88 -53.49 40.05
CA SER A 1 50.34 -53.61 38.65
C SER A 1 49.11 -53.84 37.78
N TYR A 2 48.59 -52.79 37.14
CA TYR A 2 47.43 -52.87 36.26
C TYR A 2 47.86 -53.45 34.89
N PRO A 3 47.17 -54.47 34.35
CA PRO A 3 47.45 -54.97 33.01
C PRO A 3 46.85 -54.05 31.94
N SER A 4 47.64 -53.78 30.90
CA SER A 4 47.27 -52.96 29.75
C SER A 4 46.12 -53.58 28.93
N PRO A 5 45.22 -52.77 28.37
CA PRO A 5 44.15 -53.27 27.51
C PRO A 5 44.66 -53.69 26.12
N PRO A 6 44.08 -54.74 25.49
CA PRO A 6 44.44 -55.16 24.14
C PRO A 6 43.89 -54.21 23.06
N LEU A 7 44.65 -54.06 21.97
CA LEU A 7 44.29 -53.25 20.81
C LEU A 7 43.21 -53.92 19.94
N PRO A 8 42.31 -53.15 19.28
CA PRO A 8 41.24 -53.70 18.46
C PRO A 8 41.76 -54.26 17.12
N GLN A 9 41.35 -55.48 16.79
CA GLN A 9 41.57 -56.10 15.48
C GLN A 9 40.44 -55.73 14.50
N TYR A 10 40.80 -55.17 13.34
CA TYR A 10 39.90 -54.99 12.20
C TYR A 10 40.02 -56.17 11.24
N SER A 11 38.91 -56.88 11.02
CA SER A 11 38.81 -57.97 10.03
C SER A 11 38.21 -57.45 8.72
N TYR A 12 38.95 -57.56 7.63
CA TYR A 12 38.50 -57.31 6.27
C TYR A 12 37.72 -58.53 5.75
N ILE A 13 36.49 -58.34 5.26
CA ILE A 13 35.73 -59.39 4.57
C ILE A 13 35.71 -59.06 3.08
N THR A 14 36.28 -59.96 2.28
CA THR A 14 36.27 -59.91 0.81
C THR A 14 34.96 -60.54 0.28
N PRO A 15 34.36 -60.04 -0.82
CA PRO A 15 33.01 -60.45 -1.22
C PRO A 15 33.02 -61.79 -1.97
N THR A 16 32.19 -62.74 -1.54
CA THR A 16 31.86 -63.95 -2.31
C THR A 16 30.79 -63.67 -3.36
N GLN A 17 31.12 -63.85 -4.64
CA GLN A 17 30.17 -63.84 -5.76
C GLN A 17 29.19 -65.01 -5.66
N LYS A 18 27.88 -64.71 -5.70
CA LYS A 18 26.84 -65.70 -6.05
C LYS A 18 26.29 -65.34 -7.42
N HIS A 19 26.39 -66.29 -8.34
CA HIS A 19 25.78 -66.20 -9.67
C HIS A 19 24.26 -66.24 -9.56
N TYR A 20 23.59 -65.23 -10.12
CA TYR A 20 22.13 -65.25 -10.35
C TYR A 20 21.87 -65.45 -11.84
N VAL A 21 21.04 -66.43 -12.16
CA VAL A 21 20.53 -66.69 -13.50
C VAL A 21 19.54 -65.57 -13.87
N LEU A 22 19.80 -64.85 -14.97
CA LEU A 22 18.93 -63.79 -15.48
C LEU A 22 17.65 -64.40 -16.06
N GLN A 23 16.50 -64.10 -15.45
CA GLN A 23 15.19 -64.27 -16.08
C GLN A 23 14.91 -63.05 -16.99
N PRO A 24 14.30 -63.23 -18.18
CA PRO A 24 13.90 -62.10 -19.02
C PRO A 24 12.80 -61.29 -18.31
N ALA A 25 12.97 -59.97 -18.32
CA ALA A 25 12.09 -59.02 -17.65
C ALA A 25 10.65 -59.10 -18.20
N PRO A 26 9.61 -59.02 -17.35
CA PRO A 26 8.26 -58.74 -17.84
C PRO A 26 8.25 -57.39 -18.55
N SER A 27 7.58 -57.32 -19.70
CA SER A 27 7.38 -56.09 -20.45
C SER A 27 6.83 -55.00 -19.53
N ALA A 28 7.53 -53.87 -19.47
CA ALA A 28 7.11 -52.71 -18.69
C ALA A 28 5.71 -52.28 -19.14
N LEU A 29 4.71 -52.50 -18.29
CA LEU A 29 3.45 -51.77 -18.40
C LEU A 29 3.81 -50.30 -18.23
N GLN A 30 3.64 -49.51 -19.29
CA GLN A 30 3.74 -48.06 -19.23
C GLN A 30 2.63 -47.56 -18.31
N TYR A 31 2.96 -47.39 -17.03
CA TYR A 31 2.20 -46.52 -16.16
C TYR A 31 2.35 -45.12 -16.73
N TYR A 32 1.36 -44.68 -17.50
CA TYR A 32 1.12 -43.26 -17.70
C TYR A 32 0.90 -42.66 -16.32
N TYR A 33 1.96 -42.11 -15.73
CA TYR A 33 1.81 -41.12 -14.69
C TYR A 33 1.06 -39.98 -15.36
N ALA A 34 -0.25 -39.92 -15.12
CA ALA A 34 -0.98 -38.68 -15.29
C ALA A 34 -0.27 -37.69 -14.38
N SER A 35 0.54 -36.82 -14.97
CA SER A 35 1.15 -35.71 -14.27
C SER A 35 0.03 -35.04 -13.48
N PRO A 36 0.17 -34.87 -12.14
CA PRO A 36 -0.80 -34.07 -11.42
C PRO A 36 -0.93 -32.74 -12.17
N PRO A 37 -2.16 -32.19 -12.32
CA PRO A 37 -2.34 -30.97 -13.06
C PRO A 37 -1.34 -29.97 -12.48
N VAL A 38 -0.45 -29.50 -13.35
CA VAL A 38 0.47 -28.43 -13.00
C VAL A 38 -0.43 -27.24 -12.73
N TYR A 39 -0.79 -27.06 -11.45
CA TYR A 39 -1.26 -25.78 -10.97
C TYR A 39 -0.12 -24.84 -11.28
N ARG A 40 -0.23 -24.12 -12.40
CA ARG A 40 0.60 -22.98 -12.70
C ARG A 40 0.38 -22.02 -11.55
N TYR A 41 1.28 -22.06 -10.58
CA TYR A 41 1.46 -21.00 -9.61
C TYR A 41 1.98 -19.81 -10.41
N TYR A 42 1.06 -19.02 -10.96
CA TYR A 42 1.39 -17.68 -11.42
C TYR A 42 2.04 -16.96 -10.23
N PRO A 43 3.15 -16.22 -10.41
CA PRO A 43 3.60 -15.26 -9.40
C PRO A 43 2.45 -14.29 -9.20
N THR A 44 1.65 -14.57 -8.16
CA THR A 44 0.24 -14.14 -8.05
C THR A 44 0.16 -12.62 -7.97
N LEU A 45 -0.97 -12.01 -8.37
CA LEU A 45 -1.21 -10.55 -8.26
C LEU A 45 -0.74 -9.93 -6.94
N ASN A 46 -0.69 -10.70 -5.85
CA ASN A 46 -0.09 -10.32 -4.57
C ASN A 46 1.34 -9.74 -4.70
N TYR A 47 2.20 -10.24 -5.59
CA TYR A 47 3.54 -9.66 -5.81
C TYR A 47 3.46 -8.27 -6.48
N ALA A 48 2.52 -8.07 -7.40
CA ALA A 48 2.26 -6.77 -7.98
C ALA A 48 1.69 -5.80 -6.94
N PHE A 49 0.75 -6.26 -6.09
CA PHE A 49 0.17 -5.48 -4.99
C PHE A 49 1.17 -5.18 -3.88
N ASP A 50 2.16 -6.04 -3.66
CA ASP A 50 3.26 -5.78 -2.74
C ASP A 50 4.01 -4.51 -3.15
N GLN A 51 4.13 -4.24 -4.46
CA GLN A 51 4.72 -3.00 -4.99
C GLN A 51 3.77 -1.79 -4.95
N MET A 52 2.49 -2.00 -4.65
CA MET A 52 1.49 -0.93 -4.58
C MET A 52 1.42 -0.34 -3.17
N GLN A 53 0.90 0.89 -3.08
CA GLN A 53 0.64 1.56 -1.82
C GLN A 53 -0.87 1.67 -1.63
N CYS A 54 -1.45 0.73 -0.89
CA CYS A 54 -2.89 0.62 -0.75
C CYS A 54 -3.30 0.39 0.71
N PHE A 55 -4.56 0.73 1.00
CA PHE A 55 -5.28 0.38 2.21
C PHE A 55 -6.25 -0.77 1.92
N SER A 56 -6.58 -1.51 2.97
CA SER A 56 -7.68 -2.49 2.93
C SER A 56 -9.05 -1.78 2.93
N GLY A 57 -10.05 -2.38 2.28
CA GLY A 57 -11.37 -1.76 2.11
C GLY A 57 -12.16 -1.51 3.40
N ASP A 58 -11.85 -2.24 4.48
CA ASP A 58 -12.48 -2.13 5.81
C ASP A 58 -11.91 -0.99 6.67
N MET A 59 -10.80 -0.38 6.24
CA MET A 59 -10.27 0.81 6.91
C MET A 59 -11.26 1.98 6.79
N LYS A 60 -11.16 2.95 7.68
CA LYS A 60 -12.09 4.08 7.76
C LYS A 60 -11.36 5.40 7.68
N VAL A 61 -12.03 6.39 7.13
CA VAL A 61 -11.61 7.79 7.13
C VAL A 61 -12.73 8.62 7.74
N GLU A 62 -12.37 9.72 8.38
CA GLU A 62 -13.35 10.67 8.88
C GLU A 62 -13.73 11.66 7.78
N THR A 63 -15.02 11.91 7.61
CA THR A 63 -15.57 12.95 6.75
C THR A 63 -16.35 13.96 7.61
N PRO A 64 -16.73 15.13 7.06
CA PRO A 64 -17.58 16.07 7.78
C PRO A 64 -18.94 15.49 8.22
N SER A 65 -19.43 14.44 7.55
CA SER A 65 -20.68 13.74 7.88
C SER A 65 -20.47 12.49 8.74
N GLY A 66 -19.22 12.21 9.14
CA GLY A 66 -18.86 11.09 10.02
C GLY A 66 -17.91 10.09 9.37
N SER A 67 -17.67 9.00 10.08
CA SER A 67 -16.75 7.96 9.65
C SER A 67 -17.30 7.18 8.44
N LYS A 68 -16.48 7.02 7.39
CA LYS A 68 -16.83 6.29 6.17
C LYS A 68 -15.76 5.24 5.87
N ALA A 69 -16.17 4.03 5.46
CA ALA A 69 -15.23 2.98 5.09
C ALA A 69 -14.51 3.31 3.78
N MET A 70 -13.26 2.89 3.65
CA MET A 70 -12.37 3.16 2.53
C MET A 70 -12.98 2.68 1.21
N LYS A 71 -13.65 1.51 1.23
CA LYS A 71 -14.38 0.97 0.08
C LYS A 71 -15.53 1.85 -0.42
N ASP A 72 -16.12 2.65 0.46
CA ASP A 72 -17.30 3.48 0.19
C ASP A 72 -16.91 4.93 -0.16
N ILE A 73 -15.60 5.25 -0.16
CA ILE A 73 -15.09 6.56 -0.56
C ILE A 73 -15.23 6.74 -2.07
N VAL A 74 -15.69 7.93 -2.45
CA VAL A 74 -15.79 8.38 -3.84
C VAL A 74 -14.99 9.65 -4.06
N VAL A 75 -14.62 9.93 -5.31
CA VAL A 75 -13.97 11.19 -5.68
C VAL A 75 -14.89 12.36 -5.30
N GLY A 76 -14.30 13.41 -4.72
CA GLY A 76 -15.01 14.56 -4.19
C GLY A 76 -15.36 14.46 -2.71
N ASP A 77 -15.32 13.27 -2.09
CA ASP A 77 -15.48 13.15 -0.64
C ASP A 77 -14.40 13.95 0.09
N MET A 78 -14.82 14.75 1.07
CA MET A 78 -13.93 15.46 1.97
C MET A 78 -13.49 14.50 3.08
N VAL A 79 -12.19 14.28 3.21
CA VAL A 79 -11.60 13.36 4.20
C VAL A 79 -10.62 14.10 5.11
N LEU A 80 -10.44 13.61 6.32
CA LEU A 80 -9.50 14.19 7.29
C LEU A 80 -8.06 13.99 6.82
N THR A 81 -7.29 15.08 6.81
CA THR A 81 -5.90 15.17 6.34
C THR A 81 -5.10 16.13 7.21
N ILE A 82 -3.84 16.40 6.83
CA ILE A 82 -3.05 17.49 7.40
C ILE A 82 -2.62 18.47 6.31
N ASP A 83 -2.67 19.76 6.62
CA ASP A 83 -2.09 20.83 5.83
C ASP A 83 -1.04 21.54 6.70
N GLU A 84 0.23 21.43 6.31
CA GLU A 84 1.40 21.81 7.10
C GLU A 84 1.43 21.17 8.51
N SER A 85 0.79 21.81 9.49
CA SER A 85 0.68 21.34 10.87
C SER A 85 -0.76 21.30 11.40
N MET A 86 -1.74 21.69 10.57
CA MET A 86 -3.14 21.77 10.95
C MET A 86 -3.93 20.61 10.36
N VAL A 87 -4.65 19.88 11.22
CA VAL A 87 -5.60 18.86 10.78
C VAL A 87 -6.79 19.54 10.12
N THR A 88 -7.13 19.13 8.90
CA THR A 88 -8.17 19.76 8.07
C THR A 88 -8.83 18.73 7.14
N PHE A 89 -9.96 19.09 6.54
CA PHE A 89 -10.61 18.27 5.51
C PHE A 89 -10.12 18.66 4.11
N SER A 90 -9.75 17.68 3.30
CA SER A 90 -9.36 17.84 1.89
C SER A 90 -10.17 16.89 1.02
N PRO A 91 -10.51 17.27 -0.23
CA PRO A 91 -11.18 16.36 -1.15
C PRO A 91 -10.24 15.23 -1.59
N VAL A 92 -10.82 14.05 -1.80
CA VAL A 92 -10.22 12.98 -2.61
C VAL A 92 -10.37 13.36 -4.08
N VAL A 93 -9.25 13.47 -4.79
CA VAL A 93 -9.24 13.91 -6.19
C VAL A 93 -9.26 12.76 -7.19
N MET A 94 -8.71 11.61 -6.82
CA MET A 94 -8.70 10.40 -7.64
C MET A 94 -8.35 9.18 -6.79
N PHE A 95 -8.49 7.99 -7.37
CA PHE A 95 -7.89 6.76 -6.85
C PHE A 95 -6.78 6.31 -7.79
N LEU A 96 -5.57 6.13 -7.25
CA LEU A 96 -4.47 5.51 -8.00
C LEU A 96 -4.76 4.02 -8.24
N HIS A 97 -5.35 3.36 -7.23
CA HIS A 97 -5.85 1.99 -7.31
C HIS A 97 -7.22 1.90 -6.63
N LYS A 98 -8.15 1.17 -7.24
CA LYS A 98 -9.46 0.82 -6.68
C LYS A 98 -9.92 -0.51 -7.28
N LEU A 99 -9.63 -1.61 -6.59
CA LEU A 99 -10.07 -2.95 -6.99
C LEU A 99 -10.83 -3.58 -5.83
N GLU A 100 -12.16 -3.70 -5.95
CA GLU A 100 -13.05 -3.98 -4.81
C GLU A 100 -13.15 -5.46 -4.44
N HIS A 101 -12.75 -6.35 -5.35
CA HIS A 101 -12.93 -7.79 -5.19
C HIS A 101 -11.61 -8.55 -5.07
N GLU A 102 -10.49 -7.84 -5.10
CA GLU A 102 -9.16 -8.44 -4.96
C GLU A 102 -8.87 -8.85 -3.53
N GLN A 103 -8.25 -10.02 -3.36
CA GLN A 103 -7.69 -10.43 -2.09
C GLN A 103 -6.22 -10.04 -2.06
N ALA A 104 -5.79 -9.35 -1.01
CA ALA A 104 -4.42 -8.91 -0.85
C ALA A 104 -3.92 -9.15 0.58
N VAL A 105 -2.60 -9.21 0.74
CA VAL A 105 -1.93 -9.26 2.04
C VAL A 105 -1.59 -7.85 2.48
N PHE A 106 -1.93 -7.52 3.72
CA PHE A 106 -1.65 -6.25 4.37
C PHE A 106 -0.81 -6.45 5.62
N LEU A 107 0.00 -5.46 5.95
CA LEU A 107 0.52 -5.28 7.30
C LEU A 107 -0.60 -4.71 8.18
N HIS A 108 -0.90 -5.43 9.25
CA HIS A 108 -1.78 -5.01 10.32
C HIS A 108 -0.92 -4.45 11.46
N ILE A 109 -0.87 -3.14 11.56
CA ILE A 109 -0.10 -2.40 12.56
C ILE A 109 -1.07 -1.95 13.66
N GLN A 110 -0.78 -2.31 14.91
CA GLN A 110 -1.59 -1.91 16.06
C GLN A 110 -0.75 -1.13 17.06
N THR A 111 -1.38 -0.16 17.72
CA THR A 111 -0.77 0.60 18.82
C THR A 111 -1.07 -0.02 20.17
N ASP A 112 -0.43 0.48 21.22
CA ASP A 112 -0.71 0.17 22.62
C ASP A 112 -2.04 0.75 23.14
N HIS A 113 -2.72 1.59 22.35
CA HIS A 113 -4.00 2.20 22.69
C HIS A 113 -5.19 1.70 21.84
N GLY A 114 -4.98 0.66 21.03
CA GLY A 114 -6.02 -0.03 20.28
C GLY A 114 -6.34 0.56 18.91
N GLU A 115 -5.64 1.61 18.48
CA GLU A 115 -5.67 2.02 17.08
C GLU A 115 -5.07 0.90 16.20
N SER A 116 -5.64 0.69 15.03
CA SER A 116 -5.28 -0.40 14.13
C SER A 116 -5.36 0.02 12.66
N LEU A 117 -4.30 -0.25 11.90
CA LEU A 117 -4.19 0.12 10.49
C LEU A 117 -3.80 -1.09 9.62
N LYS A 118 -4.42 -1.21 8.44
CA LYS A 118 -4.09 -2.21 7.42
C LYS A 118 -3.67 -1.54 6.12
N LEU A 119 -2.41 -1.74 5.73
CA LEU A 119 -1.81 -1.20 4.51
C LEU A 119 -0.81 -2.18 3.89
N THR A 120 -0.51 -2.01 2.60
CA THR A 120 0.51 -2.82 1.90
C THR A 120 1.92 -2.49 2.39
N GLU A 121 2.87 -3.41 2.17
CA GLU A 121 4.24 -3.32 2.68
C GLU A 121 5.02 -2.07 2.23
N ASN A 122 4.76 -1.60 1.01
CA ASN A 122 5.46 -0.46 0.43
C ASN A 122 4.76 0.88 0.66
N HIS A 123 3.59 0.91 1.30
CA HIS A 123 2.87 2.13 1.59
C HIS A 123 3.63 3.01 2.60
N LEU A 124 3.72 4.31 2.34
CA LEU A 124 4.48 5.26 3.16
C LEU A 124 3.72 5.71 4.41
N ILE A 125 4.33 5.53 5.58
CA ILE A 125 3.79 5.89 6.90
C ILE A 125 4.78 6.75 7.68
N TYR A 126 4.24 7.69 8.46
CA TYR A 126 5.03 8.54 9.34
C TYR A 126 5.37 7.81 10.65
N VAL A 127 6.66 7.73 10.96
CA VAL A 127 7.19 7.05 12.15
C VAL A 127 8.16 7.95 12.89
N ALA A 128 8.21 7.84 14.22
CA ALA A 128 9.14 8.57 15.08
C ALA A 128 9.64 7.67 16.21
N ASN A 129 10.76 8.06 16.85
CA ASN A 129 11.37 7.29 17.96
C ASN A 129 10.67 7.52 19.31
N CYS A 130 9.34 7.73 19.33
CA CYS A 130 8.53 8.00 20.52
C CYS A 130 8.96 9.18 21.42
N GLY A 131 9.95 9.97 20.99
CA GLY A 131 10.39 11.22 21.62
C GLY A 131 10.04 12.44 20.76
N ARG A 132 10.67 13.59 21.01
CA ARG A 132 10.41 14.85 20.27
C ARG A 132 11.11 14.94 18.90
N ASN A 133 11.46 13.81 18.31
CA ASN A 133 12.13 13.82 17.01
C ASN A 133 11.12 14.12 15.90
N THR A 134 11.60 14.76 14.84
CA THR A 134 10.85 14.95 13.60
C THR A 134 10.43 13.58 13.03
N PRO A 135 9.15 13.39 12.69
CA PRO A 135 8.71 12.16 12.03
C PRO A 135 9.42 11.92 10.71
N ARG A 136 9.78 10.67 10.46
CA ARG A 136 10.34 10.20 9.18
C ARG A 136 9.26 9.47 8.39
N LEU A 137 9.26 9.68 7.08
CA LEU A 137 8.38 8.97 6.16
C LEU A 137 9.08 7.71 5.64
N ILE A 138 8.55 6.53 5.96
CA ILE A 138 9.15 5.24 5.60
C ILE A 138 8.11 4.27 5.03
N THR A 139 8.56 3.28 4.26
CA THR A 139 7.71 2.16 3.83
C THR A 139 7.29 1.31 5.03
N ALA A 140 6.03 0.85 5.05
CA ALA A 140 5.48 0.09 6.18
C ALA A 140 6.24 -1.18 6.56
N LYS A 141 6.88 -1.88 5.61
CA LYS A 141 7.73 -3.04 5.91
C LYS A 141 8.97 -2.73 6.76
N LYS A 142 9.36 -1.45 6.85
CA LYS A 142 10.49 -0.98 7.68
C LYS A 142 10.05 -0.54 9.08
N VAL A 143 8.76 -0.52 9.35
CA VAL A 143 8.20 -0.15 10.66
C VAL A 143 8.57 -1.23 11.67
N GLN A 144 8.97 -0.82 12.86
CA GLN A 144 9.33 -1.72 13.95
C GLN A 144 8.44 -1.54 15.17
N ILE A 145 8.24 -2.62 15.91
CA ILE A 145 7.60 -2.59 17.23
C ILE A 145 8.43 -1.66 18.14
N ASN A 146 7.76 -0.98 19.08
CA ASN A 146 8.32 0.04 19.97
C ASN A 146 8.67 1.39 19.33
N GLU A 147 8.56 1.55 18.01
CA GLU A 147 8.51 2.87 17.38
C GLU A 147 7.12 3.51 17.58
N CYS A 148 7.00 4.80 17.28
CA CYS A 148 5.74 5.53 17.34
C CYS A 148 5.25 5.95 15.98
N VAL A 149 3.94 5.85 15.79
CA VAL A 149 3.20 6.43 14.65
C VAL A 149 2.50 7.71 15.10
N LEU A 150 2.12 8.55 14.14
CA LEU A 150 1.24 9.69 14.42
C LEU A 150 -0.21 9.28 14.25
N VAL A 151 -1.03 9.58 15.25
CA VAL A 151 -2.47 9.42 15.19
C VAL A 151 -3.19 10.70 15.58
N THR A 152 -4.42 10.89 15.09
CA THR A 152 -5.32 11.93 15.55
C THR A 152 -6.12 11.47 16.77
N ASN A 153 -6.10 12.26 17.84
CA ASN A 153 -6.98 12.03 18.98
C ASN A 153 -8.43 12.52 18.69
N LYS A 154 -9.31 12.43 19.69
CA LYS A 154 -10.72 12.87 19.58
C LYS A 154 -10.90 14.38 19.31
N THR A 155 -9.88 15.19 19.60
CA THR A 155 -9.88 16.64 19.35
C THR A 155 -9.12 17.00 18.07
N SER A 156 -8.87 16.03 17.19
CA SER A 156 -8.15 16.21 15.93
C SER A 156 -6.72 16.76 16.10
N GLN A 157 -6.09 16.48 17.23
CA GLN A 157 -4.68 16.79 17.46
C GLN A 157 -3.82 15.57 17.15
N LEU A 158 -2.67 15.80 16.51
CA LEU A 158 -1.68 14.75 16.29
C LEU A 158 -0.95 14.41 17.58
N ILE A 159 -0.93 13.13 17.91
CA ILE A 159 -0.22 12.56 19.04
C ILE A 159 0.58 11.34 18.58
N MET A 160 1.64 11.02 19.31
CA MET A 160 2.43 9.81 19.05
C MET A 160 1.85 8.62 19.82
N ARG A 161 1.76 7.47 19.14
CA ARG A 161 1.32 6.20 19.72
C ARG A 161 2.33 5.11 19.43
N ARG A 162 2.69 4.33 20.44
CA ARG A 162 3.69 3.26 20.30
C ARG A 162 3.06 2.08 19.59
N ILE A 163 3.78 1.52 18.63
CA ILE A 163 3.40 0.29 17.96
C ILE A 163 3.60 -0.89 18.91
N SER A 164 2.53 -1.62 19.16
CA SER A 164 2.49 -2.79 20.03
C SER A 164 2.61 -4.10 19.25
N SER A 165 2.11 -4.15 18.01
CA SER A 165 2.19 -5.34 17.16
C SER A 165 2.16 -5.02 15.67
N ILE A 166 2.76 -5.92 14.90
CA ILE A 166 2.76 -5.92 13.44
C ILE A 166 2.53 -7.36 12.99
N ALA A 167 1.50 -7.60 12.20
CA ALA A 167 1.16 -8.92 11.65
C ALA A 167 0.84 -8.82 10.16
N LYS A 168 0.94 -9.94 9.43
CA LYS A 168 0.41 -10.04 8.06
C LYS A 168 -1.00 -10.61 8.11
N VAL A 169 -1.93 -9.95 7.43
CA VAL A 169 -3.33 -10.37 7.35
C VAL A 169 -3.82 -10.32 5.91
N THR A 170 -4.72 -11.21 5.54
CA THR A 170 -5.42 -11.13 4.25
C THR A 170 -6.66 -10.26 4.39
N GLY A 171 -6.86 -9.34 3.46
CA GLY A 171 -8.03 -8.47 3.38
C GLY A 171 -8.62 -8.45 1.98
N ARG A 172 -9.83 -7.87 1.88
CA ARG A 172 -10.55 -7.71 0.62
C ARG A 172 -10.53 -6.25 0.17
N GLY A 173 -10.25 -6.08 -1.10
CA GLY A 173 -10.21 -4.81 -1.81
C GLY A 173 -8.93 -4.03 -1.54
N ILE A 174 -8.40 -3.40 -2.59
CA ILE A 174 -7.25 -2.50 -2.49
C ILE A 174 -7.63 -1.09 -2.96
N TYR A 175 -7.30 -0.10 -2.14
CA TYR A 175 -7.68 1.29 -2.37
C TYR A 175 -6.49 2.21 -2.11
N ALA A 176 -6.22 3.12 -3.04
CA ALA A 176 -5.19 4.15 -2.93
C ALA A 176 -5.78 5.51 -3.30
N PRO A 177 -6.55 6.15 -2.40
CA PRO A 177 -7.09 7.49 -2.64
C PRO A 177 -5.95 8.52 -2.64
N LEU A 178 -6.07 9.52 -3.50
CA LEU A 178 -5.18 10.68 -3.52
C LEU A 178 -5.96 11.90 -3.04
N THR A 179 -5.45 12.57 -2.01
CA THR A 179 -5.98 13.84 -1.50
C THR A 179 -5.18 15.02 -2.06
N THR A 180 -5.74 16.22 -2.02
CA THR A 180 -5.01 17.43 -2.49
C THR A 180 -3.83 17.83 -1.62
N THR A 181 -3.81 17.44 -0.34
CA THR A 181 -2.69 17.68 0.58
C THR A 181 -1.59 16.63 0.45
N GLY A 182 -1.91 15.44 -0.07
CA GLY A 182 -0.96 14.34 -0.23
C GLY A 182 -0.84 13.43 1.00
N ASP A 183 -1.65 13.67 2.02
CA ASP A 183 -1.73 12.90 3.25
C ASP A 183 -3.20 12.60 3.58
N ILE A 184 -3.44 11.56 4.37
CA ILE A 184 -4.77 11.11 4.76
C ILE A 184 -4.75 10.50 6.16
N VAL A 185 -5.83 10.70 6.91
CA VAL A 185 -6.03 10.06 8.21
C VAL A 185 -6.91 8.83 8.04
N VAL A 186 -6.36 7.65 8.31
CA VAL A 186 -7.02 6.34 8.15
C VAL A 186 -6.99 5.59 9.47
N ASN A 187 -8.16 5.21 10.01
CA ASN A 187 -8.30 4.63 11.36
C ASN A 187 -7.51 5.43 12.41
N ASN A 188 -7.58 6.76 12.33
CA ASN A 188 -6.83 7.72 13.13
C ASN A 188 -5.33 7.83 12.82
N TYR A 189 -4.71 6.98 11.99
CA TYR A 189 -3.30 7.11 11.63
C TYR A 189 -3.11 8.18 10.56
N LEU A 190 -2.11 9.03 10.72
CA LEU A 190 -1.64 9.88 9.63
C LEU A 190 -0.75 9.06 8.68
N VAL A 191 -1.13 8.99 7.41
CA VAL A 191 -0.45 8.21 6.38
C VAL A 191 -0.32 9.05 5.11
N SER A 192 0.72 8.79 4.30
CA SER A 192 0.88 9.51 3.03
C SER A 192 0.07 8.86 1.91
N CYS A 193 -0.50 9.67 1.01
CA CYS A 193 -1.19 9.17 -0.18
C CYS A 193 -0.24 8.88 -1.36
N HIS A 194 1.07 9.07 -1.21
CA HIS A 194 2.03 9.10 -2.32
C HIS A 194 2.82 7.81 -2.50
N SER A 195 2.84 7.29 -3.73
CA SER A 195 3.56 6.06 -4.12
C SER A 195 5.09 6.16 -4.11
N ASN A 196 5.65 7.37 -4.01
CA ASN A 196 7.09 7.64 -3.86
C ASN A 196 7.28 9.05 -3.29
N VAL A 197 8.35 9.31 -2.53
CA VAL A 197 8.72 10.66 -2.08
C VAL A 197 8.97 11.60 -3.27
N ALA A 198 9.53 11.10 -4.38
CA ALA A 198 9.70 11.91 -5.60
C ALA A 198 8.35 12.25 -6.28
N LEU A 199 7.39 11.31 -6.26
CA LEU A 199 6.02 11.56 -6.73
C LEU A 199 5.27 12.49 -5.77
N LYS A 200 5.54 12.43 -4.46
CA LYS A 200 5.07 13.40 -3.47
C LYS A 200 5.49 14.81 -3.85
N THR A 201 6.77 15.04 -4.10
CA THR A 201 7.27 16.37 -4.51
C THR A 201 6.64 16.80 -5.84
N LEU A 202 6.64 15.93 -6.88
CA LEU A 202 6.06 16.26 -8.18
C LEU A 202 4.56 16.61 -8.08
N GLN A 203 3.78 15.78 -7.38
CA GLN A 203 2.35 15.97 -7.22
C GLN A 203 2.05 17.20 -6.38
N GLN A 204 2.79 17.45 -5.30
CA GLN A 204 2.64 18.67 -4.50
C GLN A 204 2.99 19.92 -5.32
N THR A 205 4.04 19.87 -6.15
CA THR A 205 4.37 20.94 -7.09
C THR A 205 3.25 21.15 -8.10
N PHE A 206 2.72 20.09 -8.70
CA PHE A 206 1.62 20.16 -9.66
C PHE A 206 0.33 20.70 -9.03
N PHE A 207 -0.08 20.19 -7.87
CA PHE A 207 -1.29 20.67 -7.18
C PHE A 207 -1.13 22.09 -6.65
N SER A 208 0.05 22.47 -6.16
CA SER A 208 0.35 23.84 -5.76
C SER A 208 0.27 24.79 -6.96
N PHE A 209 0.88 24.41 -8.09
CA PHE A 209 0.81 25.17 -9.34
C PHE A 209 -0.62 25.27 -9.86
N TYR A 210 -1.37 24.17 -9.86
CA TYR A 210 -2.77 24.16 -10.27
C TYR A 210 -3.65 25.04 -9.37
N ARG A 211 -3.48 24.97 -8.04
CA ARG A 211 -4.19 25.85 -7.09
C ARG A 211 -3.80 27.30 -7.26
N SER A 212 -2.52 27.58 -7.54
CA SER A 212 -2.04 28.94 -7.78
C SER A 212 -2.66 29.50 -9.05
N ILE A 213 -2.60 28.74 -10.15
CA ILE A 213 -3.24 29.11 -11.41
C ILE A 213 -4.75 29.23 -11.28
N SER A 214 -5.43 28.28 -10.64
CA SER A 214 -6.89 28.32 -10.52
C SER A 214 -7.33 29.53 -9.70
N LYS A 215 -6.64 29.87 -8.61
CA LYS A 215 -6.89 31.11 -7.86
C LYS A 215 -6.65 32.35 -8.70
N THR A 216 -5.55 32.41 -9.46
CA THR A 216 -5.25 33.55 -10.34
C THR A 216 -6.26 33.66 -11.49
N ILE A 217 -6.64 32.54 -12.11
CA ILE A 217 -7.67 32.47 -13.16
C ILE A 217 -9.00 32.91 -12.57
N HIS A 218 -9.47 32.38 -11.45
CA HIS A 218 -10.72 32.82 -10.81
C HIS A 218 -10.69 34.30 -10.44
N TYR A 219 -9.57 34.83 -9.95
CA TYR A 219 -9.40 36.27 -9.66
C TYR A 219 -9.44 37.16 -10.91
N PHE A 220 -8.83 36.71 -12.02
CA PHE A 220 -8.88 37.43 -13.30
C PHE A 220 -10.25 37.30 -13.98
N PHE A 221 -10.90 36.13 -13.88
CA PHE A 221 -12.21 35.87 -14.47
C PHE A 221 -13.34 36.58 -13.72
N ASP A 222 -13.31 36.67 -12.39
CA ASP A 222 -14.32 37.46 -11.65
C ASP A 222 -14.26 38.95 -12.02
N ASN A 223 -13.08 39.46 -12.37
CA ASN A 223 -12.92 40.84 -12.84
C ASN A 223 -13.32 41.07 -14.31
N GLU A 224 -13.33 40.02 -15.16
CA GLU A 224 -13.72 40.14 -16.59
C GLU A 224 -15.11 39.61 -16.94
N ILE A 225 -15.72 38.74 -16.14
CA ILE A 225 -17.11 38.31 -16.37
C ILE A 225 -18.08 39.47 -16.12
N GLN A 226 -17.73 40.44 -15.26
CA GLN A 226 -18.50 41.68 -15.13
C GLN A 226 -18.49 42.56 -16.39
N LYS A 227 -17.58 42.31 -17.34
CA LYS A 227 -17.48 43.07 -18.60
C LYS A 227 -17.85 42.28 -19.86
N GLY A 228 -18.34 41.04 -19.71
CA GLY A 228 -18.98 40.30 -20.80
C GLY A 228 -18.04 39.83 -21.93
N ALA A 229 -16.83 39.35 -21.61
CA ALA A 229 -15.90 38.83 -22.63
C ALA A 229 -15.70 37.30 -22.57
N HIS A 230 -15.65 36.68 -23.75
CA HIS A 230 -15.37 35.25 -23.97
C HIS A 230 -13.98 34.82 -23.45
N LEU A 231 -13.88 33.56 -23.01
CA LEU A 231 -12.64 32.98 -22.47
C LEU A 231 -11.44 33.15 -23.44
N PRO A 232 -10.27 33.63 -22.96
CA PRO A 232 -9.05 33.73 -23.77
C PRO A 232 -8.62 32.36 -24.30
N LEU A 233 -8.13 32.33 -25.55
CA LEU A 233 -7.82 31.12 -26.32
C LEU A 233 -6.92 30.11 -25.59
N GLY A 234 -6.02 30.57 -24.70
CA GLY A 234 -5.15 29.70 -23.89
C GLY A 234 -5.90 28.77 -22.93
N VAL A 235 -7.08 29.18 -22.44
CA VAL A 235 -7.89 28.38 -21.50
C VAL A 235 -8.57 27.20 -22.23
N ARG A 236 -8.89 27.34 -23.52
CA ARG A 236 -9.38 26.23 -24.37
C ARG A 236 -8.31 25.17 -24.61
N TYR A 237 -7.04 25.57 -24.67
CA TYR A 237 -5.92 24.63 -24.80
C TYR A 237 -5.62 23.90 -23.48
N MET A 238 -5.70 24.61 -22.35
CA MET A 238 -5.49 23.99 -21.05
C MET A 238 -6.57 22.96 -20.70
N THR A 239 -7.83 23.24 -21.02
CA THR A 239 -8.94 22.28 -20.86
C THR A 239 -8.74 21.03 -21.72
N SER A 240 -8.30 21.19 -22.97
CA SER A 240 -8.01 20.04 -23.85
C SER A 240 -6.79 19.22 -23.42
N ILE A 241 -5.79 19.80 -22.75
CA ILE A 241 -4.71 19.03 -22.13
C ILE A 241 -5.22 18.27 -20.89
N ILE A 242 -6.11 18.86 -20.09
CA ILE A 242 -6.77 18.16 -18.97
C ILE A 242 -7.61 16.98 -19.48
N ASP A 243 -8.37 17.17 -20.56
CA ASP A 243 -9.16 16.12 -21.22
C ASP A 243 -8.29 15.00 -21.82
N LEU A 244 -7.02 15.28 -22.13
CA LEU A 244 -6.05 14.30 -22.62
C LEU A 244 -5.57 13.36 -21.51
N PHE A 245 -5.53 13.84 -20.26
CA PHE A 245 -5.16 13.03 -19.07
C PHE A 245 -6.38 12.50 -18.30
N LEU A 246 -7.56 13.07 -18.52
CA LEU A 246 -8.84 12.64 -17.99
C LEU A 246 -9.83 12.48 -19.15
N PRO A 247 -9.83 11.34 -19.86
CA PRO A 247 -10.72 11.15 -20.99
C PRO A 247 -12.18 11.24 -20.54
N ASN A 248 -13.02 11.81 -21.42
CA ASN A 248 -14.46 12.08 -21.25
C ASN A 248 -15.35 10.87 -20.87
N SER A 249 -14.79 9.69 -20.60
CA SER A 249 -15.50 8.57 -19.98
C SER A 249 -15.88 8.81 -18.51
N PHE A 250 -15.49 9.95 -17.92
CA PHE A 250 -15.83 10.35 -16.54
C PHE A 250 -16.98 11.37 -16.42
N LEU A 251 -17.65 11.73 -17.52
CA LEU A 251 -18.79 12.68 -17.55
C LEU A 251 -20.08 12.08 -18.12
N GLN A 252 -20.36 10.81 -17.82
CA GLN A 252 -21.72 10.28 -17.91
C GLN A 252 -22.28 10.01 -16.50
N VAL A 253 -23.00 11.01 -16.00
CA VAL A 253 -24.20 10.82 -15.18
C VAL A 253 -25.38 11.23 -16.06
#